data_AF-A0A526YXT1-F1
#
_entry.id   AF-A0A526YXT1-F1
#
_cell.length_a   1.000
_cell.length_b   1.000
_cell.length_c   1.000
_cell.angle_alpha   90.00
_cell.angle_beta   90.00
_cell.angle_gamma   90.00
#
_symmetry.space_group_name_H-M   'P 1'
#
loop_
_entity.id
_entity.type
_entity.pdbx_description
1 polymer ?
#
loop_
_entity_poly.entity_id
_entity_poly.type
_entity_poly.pdbx_seq_one_letter_code
_entity_poly.pdbx_strand_id
1 'polypeptide(L)' 'YLKYAVEHLEIIQRFGRFPHRNRMLGRETTPEEQVFLDGGGFSG' A
#
# COMPACT_ATOMS: atom_id res chain seq x y z
N TYR A 1 1.12 18.47 -1.71
CA TYR A 1 0.03 17.87 -2.50
C TYR A 1 0.54 16.95 -3.59
N LEU A 2 1.35 17.42 -4.56
CA LEU A 2 1.81 16.58 -5.67
C LEU A 2 2.61 15.35 -5.25
N LYS A 3 3.53 15.50 -4.29
CA LYS A 3 4.35 14.38 -3.76
C LYS A 3 3.49 13.21 -3.27
N TYR A 4 2.49 13.50 -2.44
CA TYR A 4 1.56 12.48 -1.96
C TYR A 4 0.79 11.83 -3.10
N ALA A 5 0.33 12.61 -4.09
CA ALA A 5 -0.39 12.04 -5.24
C ALA A 5 0.48 11.04 -6.03
N VAL A 6 1.77 11.34 -6.19
CA VAL A 6 2.74 10.44 -6.83
C VAL A 6 2.94 9.17 -5.99
N GLU A 7 3.15 9.30 -4.69
CA GLU A 7 3.31 8.15 -3.79
C GLU A 7 2.07 7.22 -3.82
N HIS A 8 0.85 7.79 -3.82
CA HIS A 8 -0.37 6.99 -3.95
C HIS A 8 -0.45 6.27 -5.30
N LEU A 9 -0.05 6.95 -6.38
CA LEU A 9 -0.03 6.36 -7.71
C LEU A 9 0.95 5.19 -7.77
N GLU A 10 2.14 5.33 -7.20
CA GLU A 10 3.16 4.27 -7.17
C GLU A 10 2.66 3.01 -6.43
N ILE A 11 1.97 3.19 -5.29
CA ILE A 11 1.38 2.07 -4.53
C ILE A 11 0.32 1.35 -5.36
N ILE A 12 -0.56 2.10 -6.03
CA ILE A 12 -1.58 1.52 -6.91
C ILE A 12 -0.96 0.87 -8.14
N GLN A 13 0.07 1.44 -8.75
CA GLN A 13 0.76 0.82 -9.87
C GLN A 13 1.46 -0.48 -9.46
N ARG A 14 2.03 -0.53 -8.25
CA ARG A 14 2.76 -1.70 -7.75
C ARG A 14 1.84 -2.83 -7.28
N PHE A 15 0.77 -2.51 -6.56
CA PHE A 15 -0.07 -3.51 -5.89
C PHE A 15 -1.50 -3.58 -6.43
N GLY A 16 -1.92 -2.62 -7.27
CA GLY A 16 -3.31 -2.49 -7.74
C GLY A 16 -4.30 -2.04 -6.65
N ARG A 17 -3.84 -1.87 -5.42
CA ARG A 17 -4.64 -1.56 -4.22
C ARG A 17 -3.75 -0.94 -3.13
N PHE A 18 -4.36 -0.52 -2.02
CA PHE A 18 -3.64 -0.07 -0.83
C PHE A 18 -3.51 -1.21 0.19
N PRO A 19 -2.30 -1.78 0.41
CA PRO A 19 -2.12 -2.92 1.30
C PRO A 19 -2.57 -2.67 2.75
N HIS A 20 -2.49 -1.43 3.23
CA HIS A 20 -2.98 -1.02 4.55
C HIS A 20 -4.46 -1.32 4.78
N ARG A 21 -5.26 -1.38 3.72
CA ARG A 21 -6.70 -1.66 3.80
C ARG A 21 -7.02 -3.15 3.70
N ASN A 22 -6.04 -4.03 3.47
CA ASN A 22 -6.29 -5.45 3.28
C ASN A 22 -7.03 -6.06 4.47
N ARG A 23 -6.55 -5.80 5.69
CA ARG A 23 -7.18 -6.29 6.93
C ARG A 23 -8.62 -5.80 7.10
N MET A 24 -8.89 -4.51 6.82
CA MET A 24 -10.24 -3.94 6.97
C MET A 24 -11.21 -4.46 5.92
N LEU A 25 -10.71 -4.86 4.74
CA LEU A 25 -11.51 -5.39 3.64
C LEU A 25 -11.52 -6.93 3.58
N GLY A 26 -10.95 -7.61 4.59
CA GLY A 26 -10.88 -9.07 4.65
C GLY A 26 -10.04 -9.71 3.54
N ARG A 27 -9.07 -8.97 2.97
CA ARG A 27 -8.18 -9.46 1.92
C ARG A 27 -6.92 -10.06 2.55
N GLU A 28 -6.41 -11.13 1.95
CA GLU A 28 -5.10 -11.66 2.27
C GLU A 28 -4.00 -10.71 1.74
N THR A 29 -3.01 -10.47 2.60
CA THR A 29 -1.80 -9.69 2.30
C THR A 29 -0.77 -10.61 1.67
N THR A 30 -0.24 -10.24 0.51
CA THR A 30 0.84 -11.00 -0.13
C THR A 30 2.17 -10.79 0.59
N PRO A 31 3.18 -11.67 0.42
CA PRO A 31 4.50 -11.45 1.00
C PRO A 31 5.14 -10.11 0.61
N GLU A 32 4.98 -9.67 -0.64
CA GLU A 32 5.52 -8.37 -1.09
C GLU A 32 4.81 -7.18 -0.44
N GLU A 33 3.49 -7.30 -0.26
CA GLU A 33 2.70 -6.32 0.47
C GLU A 33 3.11 -6.27 1.95
N GLN A 34 3.38 -7.43 2.57
CA GLN A 34 3.83 -7.51 3.95
C GLN A 34 5.19 -6.82 4.14
N VAL A 35 6.17 -7.08 3.26
CA VAL A 35 7.46 -6.39 3.28
C VAL A 35 7.30 -4.87 3.13
N PHE A 36 6.39 -4.43 2.26
CA PHE A 36 6.07 -3.00 2.11
C PHE A 36 5.48 -2.39 3.38
N LEU A 37 4.57 -3.11 4.05
CA LEU A 37 3.97 -2.66 5.31
C LEU A 37 5.01 -2.62 6.44
N ASP A 38 5.86 -3.64 6.56
CA ASP A 38 6.90 -3.74 7.57
C ASP A 38 7.99 -2.66 7.41
N GLY A 39 8.26 -2.23 6.17
CA GLY A 39 9.17 -1.13 5.84
C GLY A 39 8.64 0.27 6.19
N GLY A 40 7.52 0.37 6.92
CA GLY A 40 6.86 1.63 7.30
C GLY A 40 5.70 2.02 6.38
N GLY A 41 5.61 1.37 5.21
CA GLY A 41 4.55 1.58 4.22
C GLY A 41 4.27 3.05 3.92
N PHE A 42 3.05 3.32 3.43
CA PHE A 42 2.51 4.68 3.35
C PHE A 42 1.55 4.96 4.51
N SER A 43 1.90 5.88 5.40
CA SER A 43 1.07 6.33 6.53
C SER A 43 0.64 7.78 6.32
N GLY A 44 -0.14 8.02 5.25
CA GLY A 44 -0.83 9.29 5.02
C GLY A 44 -2.27 9.26 5.49
#